data_AF-A0A3C0NFA7-F1
#
_entry.id   AF-A0A3C0NFA7-F1
#
_cell.length_a   1.000
_cell.length_b   1.000
_cell.length_c   1.000
_cell.angle_alpha   90.00
_cell.angle_beta   90.00
_cell.angle_gamma   90.00
#
_symmetry.space_group_name_H-M   'P 1'
#
loop_
_entity.id
_entity.type
_entity.pdbx_description
1 polymer ?
#
loop_
_entity_poly.entity_id
_entity_poly.type
_entity_poly.pdbx_seq_one_letter_code
_entity_poly.pdbx_strand_id
1 'polypeptide(L)'
;REGNPINYNDFGRRAWKTVTKLVNLDKKNGMTTTPYNCRDTFITLQALQGNSCDTIARWVGNTPEVLRKHYIDKLALEHLKPADI
;
A
#
# COMPACT_ATOMS: atom_id res chain seq x y z
N ARG A 1 -16.24 30.68 -7.85
CA ARG A 1 -14.86 30.42 -7.40
C ARG A 1 -14.51 29.02 -7.84
N GLU A 2 -13.59 28.86 -8.78
CA GLU A 2 -13.06 27.54 -9.12
C GLU A 2 -12.13 27.08 -8.00
N GLY A 3 -12.27 25.83 -7.57
CA GLY A 3 -11.45 25.25 -6.51
C GLY A 3 -10.05 24.88 -7.04
N ASN A 4 -9.04 24.97 -6.17
CA ASN A 4 -7.71 24.47 -6.49
C ASN A 4 -7.62 22.94 -6.28
N PRO A 5 -6.73 22.25 -7.00
CA PRO A 5 -6.40 20.86 -6.72
C PRO A 5 -6.02 20.65 -5.25
N ILE A 6 -6.41 19.51 -4.68
CA ILE A 6 -6.07 19.16 -3.31
C ILE A 6 -4.56 18.95 -3.20
N ASN A 7 -3.90 19.72 -2.34
CA ASN A 7 -2.49 19.52 -2.04
C ASN A 7 -2.29 18.22 -1.25
N TYR A 8 -1.36 17.37 -1.70
CA TYR A 8 -1.09 16.07 -1.08
C TYR A 8 -0.65 16.17 0.38
N ASN A 9 0.20 17.14 0.72
CA ASN A 9 0.67 17.31 2.11
C ASN A 9 -0.47 17.74 3.03
N ASP A 10 -1.34 18.62 2.55
CA ASP A 10 -2.52 19.02 3.31
C ASP A 10 -3.53 17.89 3.47
N PHE A 11 -3.73 17.09 2.42
CA PHE A 11 -4.55 15.88 2.48
C PHE A 11 -3.98 14.88 3.50
N GLY A 12 -2.69 14.58 3.40
CA GLY A 12 -1.98 13.66 4.30
C GLY A 12 -2.06 14.10 5.77
N ARG A 13 -1.80 15.39 6.03
CA ARG A 13 -1.75 15.93 7.39
C ARG A 13 -3.14 16.07 8.03
N ARG A 14 -4.16 16.40 7.24
CA ARG A 14 -5.50 16.72 7.74
C ARG A 14 -6.47 15.57 7.54
N ALA A 15 -6.84 15.29 6.30
CA ALA A 15 -7.88 14.31 6.01
C ALA A 15 -7.43 12.88 6.33
N TRP A 16 -6.27 12.46 5.79
CA TRP A 16 -5.74 11.12 5.98
C TRP A 16 -5.49 10.81 7.45
N LYS A 17 -4.73 11.67 8.13
CA LYS A 17 -4.41 11.51 9.56
C LYS A 17 -5.66 11.44 10.44
N THR A 18 -6.69 12.21 10.13
CA THR A 18 -7.95 12.16 10.90
C THR A 18 -8.59 10.79 10.79
N VAL A 19 -8.72 10.24 9.58
CA VAL A 19 -9.33 8.92 9.37
C VAL A 19 -8.47 7.81 10.00
N THR A 20 -7.16 7.81 9.77
CA THR A 20 -6.29 6.75 10.29
C THR A 20 -6.19 6.75 11.82
N LYS A 21 -6.32 7.92 12.47
CA LYS A 21 -6.42 8.01 13.93
C LYS A 21 -7.66 7.33 14.50
N LEU A 22 -8.81 7.46 13.83
CA LEU A 22 -10.06 6.85 14.30
C LEU A 22 -9.96 5.32 14.39
N VAL A 23 -9.10 4.72 13.58
CA VAL A 23 -8.86 3.27 13.53
C VAL A 23 -7.52 2.86 14.13
N ASN A 24 -6.83 3.76 14.85
CA ASN A 24 -5.51 3.52 15.46
C ASN A 24 -4.43 3.04 14.47
N LEU A 25 -4.49 3.49 13.23
CA LEU A 25 -3.51 3.19 12.18
C LEU A 25 -2.68 4.41 11.78
N ASP A 26 -2.76 5.55 12.49
CA ASP A 26 -1.98 6.74 12.13
C ASP A 26 -0.47 6.57 12.37
N LYS A 27 -0.10 5.65 13.27
CA LYS A 27 1.27 5.22 13.50
C LYS A 27 1.39 3.70 13.55
N LYS A 28 2.47 3.18 12.95
CA LYS A 28 2.86 1.76 13.04
C LYS A 28 4.37 1.69 13.24
N ASN A 29 4.84 0.98 14.26
CA ASN A 29 6.27 0.82 14.58
C ASN A 29 7.04 2.16 14.65
N GLY A 30 6.42 3.19 15.24
CA GLY A 30 7.00 4.54 15.33
C GLY A 30 6.92 5.38 14.05
N MET A 31 6.50 4.80 12.91
CA MET A 31 6.34 5.51 11.64
C MET A 31 4.92 6.04 11.46
N THR A 32 4.78 7.24 10.89
CA THR A 32 3.47 7.78 10.49
C THR A 32 3.01 7.10 9.20
N THR A 33 1.76 6.62 9.17
CA THR A 33 1.21 5.99 7.98
C THR A 33 0.79 7.03 6.94
N THR A 34 1.04 6.70 5.69
CA THR A 34 0.74 7.53 4.53
C THR A 34 -0.23 6.82 3.59
N PRO A 35 -0.91 7.54 2.68
CA PRO A 35 -1.68 6.92 1.60
C PRO A 35 -0.89 5.86 0.81
N TYR A 36 0.42 6.03 0.65
CA TYR A 36 1.28 5.04 0.00
C TYR A 36 1.33 3.72 0.77
N ASN A 37 1.37 3.74 2.10
CA ASN A 37 1.37 2.50 2.88
C ASN A 37 0.04 1.74 2.73
N CYS A 38 -1.07 2.46 2.55
CA CYS A 38 -2.36 1.85 2.26
C CYS A 38 -2.38 1.22 0.86
N ARG A 39 -1.82 1.92 -0.15
CA ARG A 39 -1.62 1.35 -1.50
C ARG A 39 -0.77 0.08 -1.46
N ASP A 40 0.33 0.09 -0.71
CA ASP A 40 1.20 -1.09 -0.54
C ASP A 40 0.43 -2.25 0.08
N THR A 41 -0.34 -1.98 1.13
CA THR A 41 -1.16 -2.99 1.81
C THR A 41 -2.22 -3.55 0.87
N PHE A 42 -2.88 -2.70 0.07
CA PHE A 42 -3.84 -3.12 -0.93
C PHE A 42 -3.21 -4.07 -1.96
N ILE A 43 -2.06 -3.70 -2.53
CA ILE A 43 -1.34 -4.54 -3.51
C ILE A 43 -1.02 -5.91 -2.92
N THR A 44 -0.46 -5.95 -1.70
CA THR A 44 -0.14 -7.20 -1.01
C THR A 44 -1.38 -8.05 -0.77
N LEU A 45 -2.49 -7.46 -0.31
CA LEU A 45 -3.74 -8.19 -0.08
C LEU A 45 -4.32 -8.78 -1.39
N GLN A 46 -4.28 -8.03 -2.49
CA GLN A 46 -4.76 -8.54 -3.78
C GLN A 46 -3.89 -9.67 -4.32
N ALA A 47 -2.57 -9.57 -4.14
CA ALA A 47 -1.64 -10.64 -4.50
C ALA A 47 -1.90 -11.92 -3.69
N LEU A 48 -2.11 -11.80 -2.37
CA LEU A 48 -2.43 -12.94 -1.50
C LEU A 48 -3.77 -13.59 -1.85
N GLN A 49 -4.72 -12.84 -2.40
CA GLN A 49 -5.99 -13.36 -2.92
C GLN A 49 -5.84 -14.07 -4.28
N GLY A 50 -4.64 -14.12 -4.85
CA GLY A 50 -4.36 -14.81 -6.11
C GLY A 50 -4.63 -13.97 -7.37
N ASN A 51 -4.85 -12.66 -7.23
CA ASN A 51 -5.02 -11.81 -8.41
C ASN A 51 -3.70 -11.67 -9.18
N SER A 52 -3.78 -11.65 -10.51
CA SER A 52 -2.59 -11.52 -11.35
C SER A 52 -1.92 -10.14 -11.23
N CYS A 53 -0.59 -10.11 -11.35
CA CYS A 53 0.19 -8.87 -11.34
C CYS A 53 -0.33 -7.85 -12.34
N ASP A 54 -0.69 -8.29 -13.55
CA ASP A 54 -1.16 -7.41 -14.62
C ASP A 54 -2.51 -6.77 -14.30
N THR A 55 -3.35 -7.48 -13.53
CA THR A 55 -4.64 -6.94 -13.08
C THR A 55 -4.43 -5.90 -11.99
N ILE A 56 -3.62 -6.21 -10.98
CA ILE A 56 -3.34 -5.29 -9.88
C ILE A 56 -2.62 -4.03 -10.40
N ALA A 57 -1.67 -4.20 -11.33
CA ALA A 57 -0.92 -3.11 -11.96
C ALA A 57 -1.85 -2.09 -12.64
N ARG A 58 -2.86 -2.59 -13.37
CA ARG A 58 -3.89 -1.76 -13.99
C ARG A 58 -4.74 -0.99 -12.97
N TRP A 59 -5.10 -1.60 -11.85
CA TRP A 59 -5.89 -0.93 -10.80
C TRP A 59 -5.14 0.20 -10.12
N VAL A 60 -3.86 -0.01 -9.85
CA VAL A 60 -3.06 0.96 -9.08
C VAL A 60 -2.31 1.94 -9.96
N GLY A 61 -2.31 1.78 -11.28
CA GLY A 61 -1.58 2.65 -12.22
C GLY A 61 -0.06 2.49 -12.15
N ASN A 62 0.43 1.25 -12.03
CA ASN A 62 1.86 0.91 -12.10
C ASN A 62 2.11 -0.10 -13.23
N THR A 63 3.38 -0.42 -13.49
CA THR A 63 3.73 -1.53 -14.38
C THR A 63 3.79 -2.86 -13.61
N PRO A 64 3.49 -3.99 -14.27
CA PRO A 64 3.60 -5.32 -13.66
C PRO A 64 5.01 -5.64 -13.15
N GLU A 65 6.06 -5.12 -13.79
CA GLU A 65 7.46 -5.31 -13.39
C GLU A 65 7.74 -4.72 -12.00
N VAL A 66 7.20 -3.52 -11.73
CA VAL A 66 7.31 -2.87 -10.42
C VAL A 66 6.62 -3.71 -9.36
N LEU A 67 5.44 -4.25 -9.67
CA LEU A 67 4.68 -5.07 -8.71
C LEU A 67 5.39 -6.39 -8.39
N ARG A 68 5.92 -7.09 -9.41
CA ARG A 68 6.65 -8.34 -9.22
C ARG A 68 7.86 -8.14 -8.29
N LYS A 69 8.70 -7.16 -8.63
CA LYS A 69 9.93 -6.86 -7.89
C LYS A 69 9.69 -6.49 -6.42
N HIS A 70 8.67 -5.70 -6.13
CA HIS A 70 8.50 -5.11 -4.80
C HIS A 70 7.55 -5.88 -3.88
N TYR A 71 6.60 -6.64 -4.42
CA TYR A 71 5.56 -7.29 -3.63
C TYR A 71 5.57 -8.82 -3.80
N ILE A 72 5.59 -9.31 -5.04
CA ILE A 72 5.40 -10.74 -5.30
C ILE A 72 6.66 -11.54 -5.00
N ASP A 73 7.82 -11.09 -5.47
CA ASP A 73 9.08 -11.79 -5.21
C ASP A 73 9.35 -11.85 -3.70
N LYS A 74 8.99 -10.77 -2.98
CA LYS A 74 9.06 -10.73 -1.52
C LYS A 74 8.13 -11.75 -0.86
N LEU A 75 6.88 -11.84 -1.31
CA LEU A 75 5.92 -12.83 -0.82
C LEU A 75 6.41 -14.26 -1.12
N ALA A 76 6.90 -14.53 -2.33
CA ALA A 76 7.44 -15.85 -2.69
C ALA A 76 8.64 -16.22 -1.81
N LEU A 77 9.54 -15.28 -1.55
CA LEU A 77 10.68 -15.48 -0.64
C LEU A 77 10.25 -15.72 0.81
N GLU A 78 9.16 -15.09 1.28
CA GLU A 78 8.61 -15.35 2.62
C GLU A 78 8.08 -16.79 2.75
N HIS A 79 7.48 -17.36 1.70
CA HIS A 79 7.02 -18.76 1.69
C HIS A 79 8.16 -19.78 1.58
N LEU A 80 9.35 -19.36 1.13
CA LEU A 80 10.54 -20.21 0.99
C LEU A 80 11.44 -20.20 2.23
N LYS A 81 11.13 -19.39 3.23
CA LYS A 81 11.86 -19.44 4.51
C LYS A 81 11.69 -20.85 5.10
N PRO A 82 12.76 -21.48 5.60
CA PRO A 82 12.62 -22.73 6.34
C PRO A 82 11.54 -22.51 7.40
N ALA A 83 10.50 -23.33 7.40
CA ALA A 83 9.60 -23.37 8.53
C ALA A 83 10.47 -23.65 9.75
N ASP A 84 10.44 -22.79 10.76
CA ASP A 84 11.28 -22.93 11.96
C ASP A 84 11.12 -24.36 12.51
N ILE A 85 12.15 -25.20 12.33
CA ILE A 85 12.29 -26.54 12.92
C ILE A 85 12.96 -26.40 14.28
#